data_AF-A0A512MCI6-F1
#
_entry.id   AF-A0A512MCI6-F1
#
_cell.length_a   1.000
_cell.length_b   1.000
_cell.length_c   1.000
_cell.angle_alpha   90.00
_cell.angle_beta   90.00
_cell.angle_gamma   90.00
#
_symmetry.space_group_name_H-M   'P 1'
#
loop_
_entity.id
_entity.type
_entity.pdbx_description
1 polymer ?
#
loop_
_entity_poly.entity_id
_entity_poly.type
_entity_poly.pdbx_seq_one_letter_code
_entity_poly.pdbx_strand_id
1 'polypeptide(L)'
;MKLSHLSLALVCLFASFAAAQDLLPPIAEGQRIATCGHSFHVFTYNQVAQIAQSAGLKHELVGLSSIGGSTVEKHWLVPEDKSAVKQVLKTGKVDVLTLSPIWLPDPAIEKFIKLGLEHNPDLRITVQEYWLPNDEYEPVYPLQTKKKIDHDATDLTKLAEANARYAKDIEDMVKGINQTLAKPSVLVVPVGQASIALRAKILAGQAPGLKKQWDLFKDNWGHANLPLQFLSSYCHFAVIYRRSPVGLPVPLALKTLKGMSEDDKAKLNTLLQEIAWETVSKHPMAGIMKPAVLQ
;
A
#
# COMPACT_ATOMS: atom_id res chain seq x y z
N MET A 1 -51.83 46.47 -11.36
CA MET A 1 -50.38 46.82 -11.21
C MET A 1 -49.92 46.19 -9.90
N LYS A 2 -48.96 45.27 -9.80
CA LYS A 2 -47.88 44.81 -10.69
C LYS A 2 -47.70 43.28 -10.51
N LEU A 3 -47.37 42.61 -11.61
CA LEU A 3 -46.64 41.34 -11.62
C LEU A 3 -45.23 41.55 -11.02
N SER A 4 -44.65 40.53 -10.40
CA SER A 4 -43.36 39.97 -10.84
C SER A 4 -42.88 38.83 -9.93
N HIS A 5 -42.46 37.75 -10.61
CA HIS A 5 -41.88 36.49 -10.14
C HIS A 5 -40.62 36.61 -9.28
N LEU A 6 -40.34 35.58 -8.48
CA LEU A 6 -38.99 34.99 -8.48
C LEU A 6 -39.03 33.50 -8.07
N SER A 7 -38.92 32.65 -9.08
CA SER A 7 -38.47 31.26 -8.98
C SER A 7 -36.97 31.23 -9.30
N LEU A 8 -36.17 30.58 -8.46
CA LEU A 8 -34.83 29.94 -8.67
C LEU A 8 -34.08 30.01 -7.32
N ALA A 9 -33.34 29.00 -6.86
CA ALA A 9 -32.61 27.99 -7.60
C ALA A 9 -32.50 26.68 -6.79
N LEU A 10 -32.81 25.56 -7.46
CA LEU A 10 -32.32 24.24 -7.08
C LEU A 10 -30.95 24.11 -7.76
N VAL A 11 -29.87 24.31 -7.00
CA VAL A 11 -28.51 24.05 -7.51
C VAL A 11 -28.27 22.55 -7.40
N CYS A 12 -28.24 21.92 -8.57
CA CYS A 12 -27.96 20.51 -8.77
C CYS A 12 -26.59 20.09 -8.19
N LEU A 13 -26.59 19.13 -7.26
CA LEU A 13 -25.43 18.30 -6.95
C LEU A 13 -25.22 17.29 -8.10
N PHE A 14 -24.38 17.61 -9.08
CA PHE A 14 -23.89 16.63 -10.08
C PHE A 14 -22.37 16.75 -10.29
N ALA A 15 -21.58 16.52 -9.24
CA ALA A 15 -20.13 16.44 -9.36
C ALA A 15 -19.52 15.06 -9.01
N SER A 16 -20.32 14.08 -8.56
CA SER A 16 -19.77 12.82 -8.01
C SER A 16 -19.91 11.58 -8.91
N PHE A 17 -20.55 11.68 -10.08
CA PHE A 17 -20.80 10.50 -10.93
C PHE A 17 -19.68 10.16 -11.93
N ALA A 18 -18.82 11.12 -12.29
CA ALA A 18 -17.78 10.90 -13.29
C ALA A 18 -16.63 9.99 -12.79
N ALA A 19 -16.17 10.18 -11.55
CA ALA A 19 -15.02 9.44 -11.01
C ALA A 19 -15.26 7.93 -10.84
N ALA A 20 -16.52 7.49 -10.67
CA ALA A 20 -16.84 6.07 -10.51
C ALA A 20 -16.76 5.28 -11.84
N GLN A 21 -16.85 5.95 -12.99
CA GLN A 21 -16.85 5.28 -14.30
C GLN A 21 -15.47 4.78 -14.73
N ASP A 22 -14.40 5.33 -14.17
CA ASP A 22 -13.02 5.02 -14.56
C ASP A 22 -12.38 3.91 -13.71
N LEU A 23 -13.04 3.39 -12.68
CA LEU A 23 -12.51 2.31 -11.86
C LEU A 23 -12.78 0.94 -12.50
N LEU A 24 -11.80 0.03 -12.42
CA LEU A 24 -11.97 -1.39 -12.66
C LEU A 24 -12.89 -1.98 -11.58
N PRO A 25 -13.67 -3.03 -11.91
CA PRO A 25 -14.55 -3.65 -10.94
C PRO A 25 -13.75 -4.23 -9.76
N PRO A 26 -14.29 -4.17 -8.53
CA PRO A 26 -13.72 -4.86 -7.39
C PRO A 26 -13.62 -6.37 -7.65
N ILE A 27 -12.56 -6.98 -7.13
CA ILE A 27 -12.38 -8.43 -7.15
C ILE A 27 -13.19 -9.00 -5.99
N ALA A 28 -14.24 -9.74 -6.32
CA ALA A 28 -15.14 -10.38 -5.36
C ALA A 28 -14.63 -11.75 -4.89
N GLU A 29 -13.74 -12.38 -5.64
CA GLU A 29 -13.19 -13.69 -5.33
C GLU A 29 -12.06 -13.62 -4.30
N GLY A 30 -11.94 -14.69 -3.53
CA GLY A 30 -10.76 -14.95 -2.70
C GLY A 30 -9.46 -14.89 -3.50
N GLN A 31 -8.34 -14.59 -2.83
CA GLN A 31 -7.02 -14.52 -3.47
C GLN A 31 -6.01 -15.29 -2.64
N ARG A 32 -5.15 -16.05 -3.32
CA ARG A 32 -4.02 -16.81 -2.76
C ARG A 32 -2.76 -15.96 -2.86
N ILE A 33 -2.25 -15.54 -1.71
CA ILE A 33 -1.17 -14.56 -1.60
C ILE A 33 0.13 -15.23 -1.17
N ALA A 34 1.20 -14.95 -1.92
CA ALA A 34 2.56 -15.17 -1.49
C ALA A 34 3.27 -13.83 -1.22
N THR A 35 4.15 -13.79 -0.21
CA THR A 35 4.81 -12.54 0.21
C THR A 35 6.30 -12.76 0.45
N CYS A 36 7.12 -11.91 -0.16
CA CYS A 36 8.50 -11.67 0.25
C CYS A 36 8.61 -10.28 0.88
N GLY A 37 9.14 -10.20 2.10
CA GLY A 37 9.34 -8.90 2.72
C GLY A 37 10.21 -8.90 3.97
N HIS A 38 10.52 -7.68 4.38
CA HIS A 38 11.23 -7.34 5.60
C HIS A 38 10.27 -6.72 6.64
N SER A 39 10.82 -6.20 7.73
CA SER A 39 10.08 -5.67 8.87
C SER A 39 9.16 -4.46 8.55
N PHE A 40 9.32 -3.82 7.39
CA PHE A 40 8.46 -2.71 6.93
C PHE A 40 7.33 -3.19 6.00
N HIS A 41 7.21 -4.50 5.80
CA HIS A 41 6.21 -5.10 4.92
C HIS A 41 5.52 -6.31 5.55
N VAL A 42 6.25 -7.21 6.21
CA VAL A 42 5.75 -8.56 6.51
C VAL A 42 4.51 -8.63 7.42
N PHE A 43 4.20 -7.56 8.16
CA PHE A 43 2.95 -7.47 8.92
C PHE A 43 1.70 -7.47 8.01
N THR A 44 1.82 -7.01 6.75
CA THR A 44 0.72 -6.98 5.79
C THR A 44 0.21 -8.37 5.46
N TYR A 45 1.08 -9.39 5.50
CA TYR A 45 0.71 -10.78 5.22
C TYR A 45 -0.50 -11.23 6.06
N ASN A 46 -0.43 -11.06 7.38
CA ASN A 46 -1.55 -11.43 8.25
C ASN A 46 -2.64 -10.36 8.34
N GLN A 47 -2.27 -9.07 8.29
CA GLN A 47 -3.24 -7.99 8.43
C GLN A 47 -4.19 -7.88 7.23
N VAL A 48 -3.68 -8.05 6.00
CA VAL A 48 -4.53 -8.07 4.80
C VAL A 48 -5.48 -9.25 4.82
N ALA A 49 -5.06 -10.43 5.32
CA ALA A 49 -5.96 -11.57 5.50
C ALA A 49 -7.12 -11.24 6.44
N GLN A 50 -6.85 -10.57 7.57
CA GLN A 50 -7.89 -10.15 8.51
C GLN A 50 -8.84 -9.12 7.90
N ILE A 51 -8.30 -8.13 7.17
CA ILE A 51 -9.09 -7.12 6.47
C ILE A 51 -9.99 -7.78 5.42
N ALA A 52 -9.43 -8.67 4.59
CA ALA A 52 -10.16 -9.38 3.55
C ALA A 52 -11.25 -10.29 4.12
N GLN A 53 -10.97 -11.01 5.20
CA GLN A 53 -11.97 -11.82 5.90
C GLN A 53 -13.11 -10.95 6.43
N SER A 54 -12.82 -9.77 7.00
CA SER A 54 -13.86 -8.83 7.46
C SER A 54 -14.70 -8.26 6.31
N ALA A 55 -14.18 -8.28 5.09
CA ALA A 55 -14.86 -7.87 3.87
C ALA A 55 -15.63 -9.02 3.19
N GLY A 56 -15.68 -10.21 3.81
CA GLY A 56 -16.36 -11.41 3.31
C GLY A 56 -15.58 -12.21 2.27
N LEU A 57 -14.27 -11.97 2.14
CA LEU A 57 -13.43 -12.58 1.10
C LEU A 57 -12.67 -13.78 1.64
N LYS A 58 -12.60 -14.86 0.86
CA LYS A 58 -11.81 -16.07 1.19
C LYS A 58 -10.34 -15.85 0.84
N HIS A 59 -9.64 -15.07 1.66
CA HIS A 59 -8.21 -14.81 1.51
C HIS A 59 -7.38 -16.01 1.97
N GLU A 60 -6.40 -16.43 1.16
CA GLU A 60 -5.56 -17.60 1.45
C GLU A 60 -4.09 -17.18 1.50
N LEU A 61 -3.44 -17.49 2.62
CA LEU A 61 -2.01 -17.23 2.86
C LEU A 61 -1.20 -18.46 2.45
N VAL A 62 -0.55 -18.41 1.29
CA VAL A 62 0.05 -19.62 0.69
C VAL A 62 1.58 -19.66 0.74
N GLY A 63 2.26 -18.53 0.90
CA GLY A 63 3.72 -18.53 1.00
C GLY A 63 4.28 -17.28 1.65
N LEU A 64 5.24 -17.45 2.56
CA LEU A 64 5.89 -16.35 3.24
C LEU A 64 7.41 -16.51 3.22
N SER A 65 8.11 -15.45 2.86
CA SER A 65 9.54 -15.28 3.10
C SER A 65 9.75 -13.99 3.88
N SER A 66 10.16 -14.13 5.14
CA SER A 66 10.34 -13.02 6.09
C SER A 66 11.82 -12.93 6.48
N ILE A 67 12.51 -11.88 6.05
CA ILE A 67 13.93 -11.66 6.34
C ILE A 67 14.13 -10.21 6.79
N GLY A 68 14.70 -9.98 7.96
CA GLY A 68 14.92 -8.62 8.47
C GLY A 68 15.87 -7.80 7.59
N GLY A 69 15.50 -6.55 7.26
CA GLY A 69 16.33 -5.63 6.47
C GLY A 69 16.74 -6.17 5.09
N SER A 70 15.92 -7.05 4.50
CA SER A 70 16.24 -7.71 3.23
C SER A 70 15.89 -6.87 2.00
N THR A 71 16.72 -7.00 0.97
CA THR A 71 16.33 -6.74 -0.42
C THR A 71 15.52 -7.92 -0.97
N VAL A 72 14.87 -7.76 -2.12
CA VAL A 72 14.24 -8.87 -2.85
C VAL A 72 15.28 -9.91 -3.25
N GLU A 73 16.50 -9.49 -3.62
CA GLU A 73 17.62 -10.40 -3.93
C GLU A 73 17.90 -11.38 -2.78
N LYS A 74 17.85 -10.94 -1.52
CA LYS A 74 18.04 -11.87 -0.37
C LYS A 74 16.96 -12.95 -0.29
N HIS A 75 15.72 -12.65 -0.68
CA HIS A 75 14.65 -13.65 -0.77
C HIS A 75 14.86 -14.59 -1.96
N TRP A 76 15.35 -14.06 -3.09
CA TRP A 76 15.69 -14.86 -4.25
C TRP A 76 16.87 -15.80 -4.00
N LEU A 77 17.85 -15.40 -3.20
CA LEU A 77 19.00 -16.26 -2.88
C LEU A 77 18.67 -17.40 -1.91
N VAL A 78 17.47 -17.43 -1.30
CA VAL A 78 17.01 -18.59 -0.54
C VAL A 78 16.94 -19.80 -1.49
N PRO A 79 17.64 -20.92 -1.18
CA PRO A 79 17.57 -22.14 -1.96
C PRO A 79 16.13 -22.59 -2.19
N GLU A 80 15.83 -23.14 -3.37
CA GLU A 80 14.46 -23.43 -3.79
C GLU A 80 13.75 -24.41 -2.83
N ASP A 81 14.45 -25.44 -2.38
CA ASP A 81 13.99 -26.42 -1.39
C ASP A 81 13.64 -25.79 -0.03
N LYS A 82 14.14 -24.58 0.24
CA LYS A 82 13.90 -23.81 1.48
C LYS A 82 13.01 -22.58 1.26
N SER A 83 12.63 -22.28 0.03
CA SER A 83 11.83 -21.09 -0.30
C SER A 83 10.37 -21.45 -0.51
N ALA A 84 9.56 -21.29 0.54
CA ALA A 84 8.12 -21.49 0.46
C ALA A 84 7.47 -20.69 -0.68
N VAL A 85 7.92 -19.44 -0.89
CA VAL A 85 7.41 -18.57 -1.98
C VAL A 85 7.72 -19.15 -3.36
N LYS A 86 8.96 -19.55 -3.64
CA LYS A 86 9.30 -20.16 -4.94
C LYS A 86 8.51 -21.45 -5.17
N GLN A 87 8.38 -22.28 -4.14
CA GLN A 87 7.64 -23.53 -4.23
C GLN A 87 6.17 -23.29 -4.58
N VAL A 88 5.49 -22.35 -3.93
CA VAL A 88 4.08 -22.06 -4.26
C VAL A 88 3.90 -21.36 -5.59
N LEU A 89 4.82 -20.49 -6.02
CA LEU A 89 4.78 -19.90 -7.36
C LEU A 89 4.81 -20.99 -8.45
N LYS A 90 5.64 -22.01 -8.29
CA LYS A 90 5.75 -23.15 -9.23
C LYS A 90 4.48 -24.00 -9.34
N THR A 91 3.53 -23.86 -8.42
CA THR A 91 2.25 -24.58 -8.50
C THR A 91 1.28 -23.95 -9.50
N GLY A 92 1.52 -22.71 -9.95
CA GLY A 92 0.60 -21.95 -10.80
C GLY A 92 -0.68 -21.48 -10.08
N LYS A 93 -0.77 -21.67 -8.75
CA LYS A 93 -1.97 -21.36 -7.95
C LYS A 93 -1.88 -20.03 -7.19
N VAL A 94 -0.76 -19.31 -7.26
CA VAL A 94 -0.66 -18.00 -6.58
C VAL A 94 -1.37 -16.96 -7.43
N ASP A 95 -2.28 -16.20 -6.83
CA ASP A 95 -3.01 -15.13 -7.53
C ASP A 95 -2.26 -13.79 -7.43
N VAL A 96 -1.61 -13.53 -6.28
CA VAL A 96 -0.80 -12.33 -6.07
C VAL A 96 0.51 -12.65 -5.34
N LEU A 97 1.61 -12.13 -5.87
CA LEU A 97 2.91 -12.07 -5.18
C LEU A 97 3.16 -10.64 -4.70
N THR A 98 3.39 -10.44 -3.40
CA THR A 98 3.75 -9.13 -2.85
C THR A 98 5.25 -9.06 -2.55
N LEU A 99 5.90 -8.00 -3.04
CA LEU A 99 7.32 -7.71 -2.90
C LEU A 99 7.50 -6.32 -2.26
N SER A 100 8.55 -6.18 -1.45
CA SER A 100 8.97 -4.90 -0.88
C SER A 100 10.48 -4.75 -1.06
N PRO A 101 10.94 -4.08 -2.13
CA PRO A 101 12.34 -3.72 -2.25
C PRO A 101 12.72 -2.72 -1.15
N ILE A 102 14.01 -2.65 -0.82
CA ILE A 102 14.53 -1.54 -0.02
C ILE A 102 14.86 -0.40 -0.98
N TRP A 103 15.87 -0.56 -1.83
CA TRP A 103 16.23 0.42 -2.85
C TRP A 103 16.33 -0.25 -4.21
N LEU A 104 16.20 0.56 -5.26
CA LEU A 104 16.41 0.12 -6.63
C LEU A 104 17.83 0.49 -7.11
N PRO A 105 18.39 -0.25 -8.09
CA PRO A 105 17.81 -1.44 -8.72
C PRO A 105 17.86 -2.69 -7.83
N ASP A 106 16.86 -3.57 -7.98
CA ASP A 106 16.83 -4.90 -7.35
C ASP A 106 16.43 -5.96 -8.40
N PRO A 107 17.42 -6.59 -9.07
CA PRO A 107 17.16 -7.46 -10.23
C PRO A 107 16.36 -8.72 -9.89
N ALA A 108 16.26 -9.10 -8.61
CA ALA A 108 15.45 -10.23 -8.20
C ALA A 108 13.95 -10.02 -8.36
N ILE A 109 13.48 -8.77 -8.45
CA ILE A 109 12.08 -8.48 -8.76
C ILE A 109 11.68 -9.15 -10.09
N GLU A 110 12.45 -8.93 -11.15
CA GLU A 110 12.22 -9.56 -12.46
C GLU A 110 12.37 -11.09 -12.41
N LYS A 111 13.31 -11.61 -11.61
CA LYS A 111 13.48 -13.06 -11.45
C LYS A 111 12.24 -13.73 -10.84
N PHE A 112 11.66 -13.12 -9.81
CA PHE A 112 10.40 -13.61 -9.21
C PHE A 112 9.22 -13.47 -10.16
N ILE A 113 9.13 -12.35 -10.89
CA ILE A 113 8.08 -12.14 -11.90
C ILE A 113 8.16 -13.21 -12.98
N LYS A 114 9.36 -13.46 -13.53
CA LYS A 114 9.58 -14.50 -14.53
C LYS A 114 9.17 -15.89 -14.03
N LEU A 115 9.64 -16.26 -12.83
CA LEU A 115 9.29 -17.55 -12.21
C LEU A 115 7.77 -17.68 -12.03
N GLY A 116 7.10 -16.65 -11.52
CA GLY A 116 5.66 -16.70 -11.29
C GLY A 116 4.85 -16.78 -12.58
N LEU A 117 5.20 -15.95 -13.58
CA LEU A 117 4.49 -15.89 -14.86
C LEU A 117 4.72 -17.11 -15.75
N GLU A 118 5.82 -17.84 -15.56
CA GLU A 118 6.06 -19.14 -16.21
C GLU A 118 4.97 -20.17 -15.84
N HIS A 119 4.42 -20.09 -14.62
CA HIS A 119 3.45 -21.06 -14.10
C HIS A 119 2.02 -20.51 -14.00
N ASN A 120 1.86 -19.20 -13.85
CA ASN A 120 0.56 -18.53 -13.86
C ASN A 120 0.63 -17.23 -14.68
N PRO A 121 0.19 -17.22 -15.94
CA PRO A 121 0.14 -16.02 -16.76
C PRO A 121 -0.73 -14.90 -16.19
N ASP A 122 -1.69 -15.20 -15.32
CA ASP A 122 -2.60 -14.21 -14.71
C ASP A 122 -2.09 -13.69 -13.35
N LEU A 123 -0.92 -14.16 -12.89
CA LEU A 123 -0.31 -13.69 -11.64
C LEU A 123 -0.17 -12.17 -11.66
N ARG A 124 -0.65 -11.54 -10.58
CA ARG A 124 -0.40 -10.12 -10.29
C ARG A 124 0.75 -10.01 -9.31
N ILE A 125 1.61 -9.04 -9.51
CA ILE A 125 2.74 -8.75 -8.63
C ILE A 125 2.51 -7.36 -8.06
N THR A 126 2.61 -7.19 -6.75
CA THR A 126 2.58 -5.88 -6.11
C THR A 126 3.96 -5.54 -5.57
N VAL A 127 4.39 -4.30 -5.78
CA VAL A 127 5.65 -3.76 -5.27
C VAL A 127 5.33 -2.61 -4.34
N GLN A 128 5.79 -2.69 -3.09
CA GLN A 128 5.56 -1.66 -2.10
C GLN A 128 6.51 -0.47 -2.32
N GLU A 129 5.94 0.69 -2.65
CA GLU A 129 6.55 1.99 -2.39
C GLU A 129 6.34 2.26 -0.89
N TYR A 130 7.31 1.92 -0.06
CA TYR A 130 7.22 2.05 1.40
C TYR A 130 7.65 3.43 1.89
N TRP A 131 7.24 3.79 3.11
CA TRP A 131 7.65 5.05 3.72
C TRP A 131 9.18 5.09 3.89
N LEU A 132 9.76 6.26 3.68
CA LEU A 132 11.20 6.44 3.72
C LEU A 132 11.74 6.19 5.14
N PRO A 133 12.61 5.19 5.36
CA PRO A 133 13.35 5.05 6.61
C PRO A 133 14.17 6.30 6.85
N ASN A 134 14.32 6.69 8.11
CA ASN A 134 15.03 7.91 8.49
C ASN A 134 14.50 9.22 7.86
N ASP A 135 13.29 9.22 7.28
CA ASP A 135 12.69 10.38 6.59
C ASP A 135 13.51 10.92 5.39
N GLU A 136 14.33 10.07 4.78
CA GLU A 136 15.22 10.45 3.68
C GLU A 136 15.21 9.42 2.55
N TYR A 137 15.50 9.88 1.34
CA TYR A 137 15.76 9.00 0.20
C TYR A 137 17.24 8.98 -0.13
N GLU A 138 17.93 7.97 0.42
CA GLU A 138 19.34 7.68 0.21
C GLU A 138 19.46 6.22 -0.30
N PRO A 139 19.47 5.99 -1.62
CA PRO A 139 19.37 4.66 -2.23
C PRO A 139 20.67 3.83 -2.11
N VAL A 140 21.25 3.81 -0.92
CA VAL A 140 22.44 3.04 -0.56
C VAL A 140 22.03 1.91 0.40
N TYR A 141 22.42 0.68 0.05
CA TYR A 141 22.22 -0.50 0.88
C TYR A 141 23.57 -0.97 1.49
N PRO A 142 23.62 -1.38 2.78
CA PRO A 142 22.52 -1.46 3.74
C PRO A 142 22.06 -0.10 4.28
N LEU A 143 20.83 -0.06 4.78
CA LEU A 143 20.24 1.12 5.43
C LEU A 143 21.06 1.58 6.65
N GLN A 144 21.11 2.89 6.89
CA GLN A 144 21.77 3.47 8.06
C GLN A 144 20.92 3.33 9.33
N THR A 145 20.91 2.13 9.93
CA THR A 145 20.06 1.79 11.09
C THR A 145 20.43 2.48 12.40
N LYS A 146 21.60 3.14 12.47
CA LYS A 146 22.07 3.87 13.66
C LYS A 146 21.90 5.38 13.55
N LYS A 147 21.37 5.88 12.43
CA LYS A 147 21.14 7.32 12.23
C LYS A 147 20.11 7.78 13.26
N LYS A 148 20.39 8.88 13.95
CA LYS A 148 19.43 9.52 14.84
C LYS A 148 18.56 10.45 14.02
N ILE A 149 17.25 10.26 14.12
CA ILE A 149 16.24 11.04 13.40
C ILE A 149 15.17 11.43 14.42
N ASP A 150 14.72 12.68 14.31
CA ASP A 150 13.55 13.17 15.02
C ASP A 150 12.39 13.27 14.02
N HIS A 151 11.52 12.26 14.02
CA HIS A 151 10.37 12.23 13.13
C HIS A 151 9.36 13.36 13.38
N ASP A 152 9.36 13.95 14.59
CA ASP A 152 8.46 15.06 14.92
C ASP A 152 8.93 16.37 14.28
N ALA A 153 10.25 16.52 14.08
CA ALA A 153 10.89 17.67 13.45
C ALA A 153 10.96 17.61 11.91
N THR A 154 10.46 16.53 11.29
CA THR A 154 10.56 16.32 9.85
C THR A 154 9.73 17.33 9.06
N ASP A 155 10.39 17.97 8.10
CA ASP A 155 9.77 18.84 7.10
C ASP A 155 9.04 17.99 6.04
N LEU A 156 7.70 18.06 6.04
CA LEU A 156 6.87 17.28 5.12
C LEU A 156 7.04 17.67 3.66
N THR A 157 7.46 18.89 3.34
CA THR A 157 7.72 19.29 1.96
C THR A 157 8.95 18.56 1.43
N LYS A 158 10.04 18.58 2.19
CA LYS A 158 11.27 17.85 1.84
C LYS A 158 11.06 16.34 1.82
N LEU A 159 10.28 15.82 2.76
CA LEU A 159 9.92 14.41 2.79
C LEU A 159 9.11 14.03 1.54
N ALA A 160 8.15 14.85 1.12
CA ALA A 160 7.38 14.62 -0.10
C ALA A 160 8.24 14.67 -1.36
N GLU A 161 9.18 15.61 -1.46
CA GLU A 161 10.16 15.66 -2.55
C GLU A 161 11.06 14.43 -2.59
N ALA A 162 11.53 13.97 -1.43
CA ALA A 162 12.32 12.75 -1.32
C ALA A 162 11.51 11.50 -1.71
N ASN A 163 10.27 11.42 -1.24
CA ASN A 163 9.38 10.31 -1.56
C ASN A 163 9.01 10.30 -3.05
N ALA A 164 8.82 11.46 -3.68
CA ALA A 164 8.56 11.54 -5.11
C ALA A 164 9.73 10.99 -5.94
N ARG A 165 10.99 11.18 -5.51
CA ARG A 165 12.16 10.57 -6.17
C ARG A 165 12.13 9.04 -6.04
N TYR A 166 11.87 8.54 -4.83
CA TYR A 166 11.76 7.09 -4.59
C TYR A 166 10.60 6.46 -5.38
N ALA A 167 9.42 7.08 -5.32
CA ALA A 167 8.24 6.67 -6.06
C ALA A 167 8.55 6.62 -7.56
N LYS A 168 9.22 7.63 -8.11
CA LYS A 168 9.64 7.65 -9.52
C LYS A 168 10.51 6.44 -9.88
N ASP A 169 11.46 6.05 -9.04
CA ASP A 169 12.31 4.89 -9.33
C ASP A 169 11.50 3.59 -9.36
N ILE A 170 10.55 3.42 -8.42
CA ILE A 170 9.62 2.27 -8.40
C ILE A 170 8.72 2.27 -9.64
N GLU A 171 8.17 3.43 -9.98
CA GLU A 171 7.28 3.64 -11.12
C GLU A 171 7.96 3.37 -12.45
N ASP A 172 9.18 3.87 -12.65
CA ASP A 172 9.96 3.63 -13.87
C ASP A 172 10.29 2.15 -14.03
N MET A 173 10.65 1.47 -12.94
CA MET A 173 10.88 0.02 -12.94
C MET A 173 9.59 -0.76 -13.29
N VAL A 174 8.47 -0.46 -12.62
CA VAL A 174 7.18 -1.11 -12.90
C VAL A 174 6.73 -0.87 -14.34
N LYS A 175 6.88 0.36 -14.84
CA LYS A 175 6.57 0.73 -16.22
C LYS A 175 7.41 -0.06 -17.22
N GLY A 176 8.73 -0.13 -17.02
CA GLY A 176 9.65 -0.86 -17.89
C GLY A 176 9.33 -2.36 -17.95
N ILE A 177 9.03 -2.98 -16.81
CA ILE A 177 8.64 -4.38 -16.76
C ILE A 177 7.29 -4.61 -17.46
N ASN A 178 6.27 -3.81 -17.15
CA ASN A 178 4.95 -3.97 -17.77
C ASN A 178 4.97 -3.73 -19.29
N GLN A 179 5.81 -2.81 -19.78
CA GLN A 179 6.05 -2.62 -21.21
C GLN A 179 6.65 -3.88 -21.84
N THR A 180 7.64 -4.49 -21.19
CA THR A 180 8.26 -5.75 -21.64
C THR A 180 7.28 -6.91 -21.64
N LEU A 181 6.38 -6.97 -20.66
CA LEU A 181 5.33 -8.00 -20.56
C LEU A 181 4.13 -7.75 -21.47
N ALA A 182 4.00 -6.56 -22.07
CA ALA A 182 2.83 -6.09 -22.80
C ALA A 182 1.50 -6.21 -22.01
N LYS A 183 1.56 -6.14 -20.68
CA LYS A 183 0.39 -6.18 -19.78
C LYS A 183 0.70 -5.57 -18.40
N PRO A 184 -0.30 -5.03 -17.68
CA PRO A 184 -0.10 -4.43 -16.35
C PRO A 184 -0.08 -5.49 -15.24
N SER A 185 0.86 -6.44 -15.31
CA SER A 185 0.99 -7.52 -14.30
C SER A 185 1.66 -7.05 -13.01
N VAL A 186 2.49 -6.01 -13.05
CA VAL A 186 3.18 -5.44 -11.90
C VAL A 186 2.50 -4.14 -11.48
N LEU A 187 2.15 -4.02 -10.20
CA LEU A 187 1.38 -2.93 -9.63
C LEU A 187 2.15 -2.28 -8.48
N VAL A 188 1.95 -0.98 -8.28
CA VAL A 188 2.53 -0.22 -7.16
C VAL A 188 1.54 -0.17 -5.99
N VAL A 189 2.04 -0.39 -4.77
CA VAL A 189 1.33 -0.08 -3.52
C VAL A 189 1.95 1.19 -2.91
N PRO A 190 1.30 2.37 -3.03
CA PRO A 190 1.86 3.69 -2.66
C PRO A 190 1.76 3.98 -1.16
N VAL A 191 2.44 3.17 -0.34
CA VAL A 191 2.38 3.28 1.13
C VAL A 191 3.14 4.52 1.64
N GLY A 192 4.25 4.90 1.02
CA GLY A 192 5.00 6.09 1.42
C GLY A 192 4.23 7.37 1.16
N GLN A 193 3.55 7.47 0.01
CA GLN A 193 2.61 8.57 -0.27
C GLN A 193 1.48 8.64 0.76
N ALA A 194 0.86 7.50 1.08
CA ALA A 194 -0.18 7.43 2.10
C ALA A 194 0.34 7.82 3.50
N SER A 195 1.57 7.42 3.84
CA SER A 195 2.22 7.77 5.11
C SER A 195 2.40 9.29 5.25
N ILE A 196 2.85 9.96 4.19
CA ILE A 196 2.99 11.43 4.17
C ILE A 196 1.63 12.10 4.38
N ALA A 197 0.57 11.60 3.73
CA ALA A 197 -0.78 12.11 3.92
C ALA A 197 -1.26 11.96 5.38
N LEU A 198 -1.00 10.82 6.01
CA LEU A 198 -1.30 10.63 7.44
C LEU A 198 -0.50 11.59 8.34
N ARG A 199 0.78 11.79 8.06
CA ARG A 199 1.61 12.74 8.82
C ARG A 199 1.12 14.17 8.68
N ALA A 200 0.67 14.57 7.49
CA ALA A 200 0.04 15.88 7.29
C ALA A 200 -1.24 16.03 8.14
N LYS A 201 -2.06 14.97 8.24
CA LYS A 201 -3.24 14.96 9.13
C LYS A 201 -2.85 15.07 10.60
N ILE A 202 -1.77 14.44 11.03
CA ILE A 202 -1.26 14.56 12.41
C ILE A 202 -0.85 16.00 12.71
N LEU A 203 -0.04 16.63 11.85
CA LEU A 203 0.40 18.03 12.04
C LEU A 203 -0.78 19.02 12.04
N ALA A 204 -1.83 18.74 11.27
CA ALA A 204 -3.05 19.53 11.25
C ALA A 204 -3.99 19.27 12.45
N GLY A 205 -3.65 18.36 13.37
CA GLY A 205 -4.52 17.95 14.47
C GLY A 205 -5.77 17.18 14.03
N GLN A 206 -5.75 16.61 12.82
CA GLN A 206 -6.87 15.92 12.17
C GLN A 206 -6.76 14.39 12.24
N ALA A 207 -5.81 13.84 13.01
CA ALA A 207 -5.64 12.42 13.22
C ALA A 207 -6.12 11.99 14.62
N PRO A 208 -7.33 11.42 14.77
CA PRO A 208 -7.89 11.04 16.07
C PRO A 208 -6.95 10.14 16.87
N GLY A 209 -6.78 10.46 18.15
CA GLY A 209 -5.87 9.74 19.06
C GLY A 209 -4.36 9.81 18.75
N LEU A 210 -3.93 10.39 17.62
CA LEU A 210 -2.51 10.63 17.31
C LEU A 210 -2.16 12.09 17.57
N LYS A 211 -1.01 12.36 18.19
CA LYS A 211 -0.60 13.71 18.61
C LYS A 211 0.66 14.19 17.91
N LYS A 212 1.53 13.27 17.53
CA LYS A 212 2.84 13.59 16.97
C LYS A 212 3.24 12.55 15.93
N GLN A 213 4.11 12.93 15.00
CA GLN A 213 4.51 12.06 13.88
C GLN A 213 5.18 10.78 14.40
N TRP A 214 5.92 10.91 15.51
CA TRP A 214 6.54 9.82 16.25
C TRP A 214 5.56 8.71 16.67
N ASP A 215 4.27 9.00 16.84
CA ASP A 215 3.28 7.98 17.22
C ASP A 215 3.15 6.87 16.15
N LEU A 216 3.59 7.15 14.92
CA LEU A 216 3.63 6.18 13.82
C LEU A 216 4.80 5.20 13.89
N PHE A 217 5.80 5.44 14.74
CA PHE A 217 7.07 4.71 14.73
C PHE A 217 7.44 4.11 16.10
N LYS A 218 8.09 2.96 16.06
CA LYS A 218 8.58 2.22 17.24
C LYS A 218 9.99 2.62 17.64
N ASP A 219 10.76 3.11 16.69
CA ASP A 219 12.17 3.47 16.84
C ASP A 219 12.54 4.59 15.86
N ASN A 220 13.76 5.11 16.04
CA ASN A 220 14.32 6.19 15.20
C ASN A 220 14.54 5.77 13.74
N TRP A 221 14.55 4.47 13.44
CA TRP A 221 14.80 3.97 12.09
C TRP A 221 13.53 4.04 11.23
N GLY A 222 12.36 3.98 11.86
CA GLY A 222 11.07 4.09 11.20
C GLY A 222 10.28 2.79 11.16
N HIS A 223 10.53 1.83 12.05
CA HIS A 223 9.64 0.67 12.15
C HIS A 223 8.23 1.10 12.55
N ALA A 224 7.23 0.70 11.76
CA ALA A 224 5.85 1.13 11.96
C ALA A 224 5.22 0.62 13.27
N ASN A 225 4.51 1.52 13.95
CA ASN A 225 3.45 1.21 14.91
C ASN A 225 2.14 0.84 14.21
N LEU A 226 1.17 0.32 14.98
CA LEU A 226 -0.08 -0.22 14.44
C LEU A 226 -0.83 0.74 13.48
N PRO A 227 -0.94 2.06 13.73
CA PRO A 227 -1.61 2.96 12.78
C PRO A 227 -0.99 2.94 11.39
N LEU A 228 0.34 3.05 11.29
CA LEU A 228 1.06 3.00 10.01
C LEU A 228 1.04 1.59 9.39
N GLN A 229 1.10 0.54 10.21
CA GLN A 229 0.96 -0.84 9.72
C GLN A 229 -0.41 -1.07 9.08
N PHE A 230 -1.50 -0.64 9.71
CA PHE A 230 -2.84 -0.80 9.16
C PHE A 230 -3.09 0.11 7.97
N LEU A 231 -2.53 1.33 7.93
CA LEU A 231 -2.55 2.15 6.72
C LEU A 231 -1.91 1.42 5.53
N SER A 232 -0.72 0.87 5.73
CA SER A 232 -0.03 0.05 4.72
C SER A 232 -0.89 -1.15 4.30
N SER A 233 -1.43 -1.90 5.26
CA SER A 233 -2.30 -3.05 4.99
C SER A 233 -3.59 -2.68 4.25
N TYR A 234 -4.17 -1.52 4.52
CA TYR A 234 -5.32 -1.00 3.77
C TYR A 234 -4.95 -0.63 2.33
N CYS A 235 -3.76 -0.07 2.10
CA CYS A 235 -3.26 0.18 0.75
C CYS A 235 -3.09 -1.14 -0.02
N HIS A 236 -2.47 -2.15 0.61
CA HIS A 236 -2.34 -3.49 0.02
C HIS A 236 -3.69 -4.13 -0.28
N PHE A 237 -4.64 -4.08 0.67
CA PHE A 237 -6.00 -4.58 0.45
C PHE A 237 -6.66 -3.89 -0.75
N ALA A 238 -6.54 -2.57 -0.85
CA ALA A 238 -7.13 -1.80 -1.93
C ALA A 238 -6.54 -2.18 -3.31
N VAL A 239 -5.22 -2.38 -3.41
CA VAL A 239 -4.57 -2.84 -4.66
C VAL A 239 -4.94 -4.29 -4.98
N ILE A 240 -4.85 -5.20 -4.00
CA ILE A 240 -5.09 -6.63 -4.19
C ILE A 240 -6.54 -6.89 -4.64
N TYR A 241 -7.51 -6.20 -4.04
CA TYR A 241 -8.93 -6.44 -4.31
C TYR A 241 -9.61 -5.37 -5.16
N ARG A 242 -8.91 -4.31 -5.56
CA ARG A 242 -9.51 -3.14 -6.25
C ARG A 242 -10.75 -2.62 -5.51
N ARG A 243 -10.69 -2.65 -4.18
CA ARG A 243 -11.84 -2.42 -3.31
C ARG A 243 -11.50 -1.42 -2.24
N SER A 244 -12.40 -0.46 -2.03
CA SER A 244 -12.24 0.48 -0.93
C SER A 244 -12.28 -0.25 0.42
N PRO A 245 -11.31 0.00 1.31
CA PRO A 245 -11.37 -0.47 2.68
C PRO A 245 -12.31 0.36 3.56
N VAL A 246 -12.85 1.48 3.06
CA VAL A 246 -13.73 2.39 3.82
C VAL A 246 -14.98 1.67 4.28
N GLY A 247 -15.27 1.78 5.58
CA GLY A 247 -16.42 1.14 6.23
C GLY A 247 -16.16 -0.28 6.70
N LEU A 248 -14.97 -0.85 6.47
CA LEU A 248 -14.61 -2.13 7.07
C LEU A 248 -14.46 -1.99 8.60
N PRO A 249 -14.79 -3.03 9.38
CA PRO A 249 -14.71 -2.98 10.84
C PRO A 249 -13.31 -2.64 11.36
N VAL A 250 -13.24 -2.02 12.54
CA VAL A 250 -11.97 -1.78 13.24
C VAL A 250 -11.27 -3.11 13.53
N PRO A 251 -10.04 -3.33 13.04
CA PRO A 251 -9.25 -4.53 13.32
C PRO A 251 -9.02 -4.74 14.81
N LEU A 252 -8.97 -5.99 15.25
CA LEU A 252 -8.79 -6.34 16.67
C LEU A 252 -7.54 -5.69 17.28
N ALA A 253 -6.43 -5.67 16.55
CA ALA A 253 -5.19 -5.06 17.04
C ALA A 253 -5.31 -3.53 17.21
N LEU A 254 -6.11 -2.83 16.40
CA LEU A 254 -6.40 -1.41 16.64
C LEU A 254 -7.32 -1.21 17.85
N LYS A 255 -8.30 -2.11 18.07
CA LYS A 255 -9.17 -2.07 19.26
C LYS A 255 -8.39 -2.19 20.57
N THR A 256 -7.28 -2.91 20.58
CA THR A 256 -6.47 -3.12 21.79
C THR A 256 -5.42 -2.02 22.05
N LEU A 257 -5.37 -0.97 21.22
CA LEU A 257 -4.49 0.18 21.48
C LEU A 257 -4.80 0.79 22.85
N LYS A 258 -3.76 0.94 23.68
CA LYS A 258 -3.86 1.60 24.98
C LYS A 258 -3.68 3.11 24.81
N GLY A 259 -4.23 3.89 25.74
CA GLY A 259 -4.07 5.36 25.73
C GLY A 259 -4.88 6.09 24.64
N MET A 260 -5.84 5.40 24.01
CA MET A 260 -6.74 5.94 23.00
C MET A 260 -8.18 5.50 23.34
N SER A 261 -9.14 6.41 23.21
CA SER A 261 -10.55 6.10 23.44
C SER A 261 -11.10 5.17 22.35
N GLU A 262 -12.18 4.42 22.62
CA GLU A 262 -12.82 3.58 21.58
C GLU A 262 -13.34 4.40 20.40
N ASP A 263 -13.84 5.61 20.67
CA ASP A 263 -14.30 6.55 19.65
C ASP A 263 -13.13 7.04 18.78
N ASP A 264 -11.99 7.41 19.37
CA ASP A 264 -10.78 7.78 18.63
C ASP A 264 -10.26 6.61 17.79
N LYS A 265 -10.30 5.37 18.30
CA LYS A 265 -9.89 4.18 17.53
C LYS A 265 -10.76 3.98 16.29
N ALA A 266 -12.08 4.15 16.43
CA ALA A 266 -13.02 4.03 15.32
C ALA A 266 -12.82 5.15 14.27
N LYS A 267 -12.66 6.39 14.72
CA LYS A 267 -12.40 7.54 13.84
C LYS A 267 -11.03 7.46 13.17
N LEU A 268 -9.99 7.07 13.90
CA LEU A 268 -8.67 6.83 13.34
C LEU A 268 -8.73 5.72 12.28
N ASN A 269 -9.38 4.59 12.59
CA ASN A 269 -9.53 3.52 11.61
C ASN A 269 -10.18 3.99 10.30
N THR A 270 -11.25 4.78 10.42
CA THR A 270 -11.93 5.38 9.25
C THR A 270 -10.97 6.28 8.46
N LEU A 271 -10.24 7.16 9.15
CA LEU A 271 -9.23 8.02 8.51
C LEU A 271 -8.16 7.22 7.77
N LEU A 272 -7.65 6.14 8.36
CA LEU A 272 -6.64 5.29 7.70
C LEU A 272 -7.19 4.63 6.43
N GLN A 273 -8.45 4.18 6.46
CA GLN A 273 -9.13 3.60 5.30
C GLN A 273 -9.33 4.64 4.19
N GLU A 274 -9.75 5.86 4.55
CA GLU A 274 -9.95 6.97 3.62
C GLU A 274 -8.64 7.38 2.95
N ILE A 275 -7.56 7.57 3.71
CA ILE A 275 -6.24 7.90 3.17
C ILE A 275 -5.75 6.80 2.22
N ALA A 276 -5.88 5.53 2.62
CA ALA A 276 -5.50 4.42 1.76
C ALA A 276 -6.30 4.42 0.44
N TRP A 277 -7.63 4.58 0.52
CA TRP A 277 -8.45 4.60 -0.70
C TRP A 277 -8.14 5.79 -1.59
N GLU A 278 -8.03 6.99 -1.03
CA GLU A 278 -7.72 8.20 -1.79
C GLU A 278 -6.36 8.08 -2.50
N THR A 279 -5.35 7.59 -1.80
CA THR A 279 -3.99 7.44 -2.36
C THR A 279 -3.98 6.40 -3.47
N VAL A 280 -4.54 5.21 -3.21
CA VAL A 280 -4.46 4.09 -4.16
C VAL A 280 -5.36 4.30 -5.38
N SER A 281 -6.59 4.81 -5.20
CA SER A 281 -7.52 5.01 -6.32
C SER A 281 -7.06 6.06 -7.32
N LYS A 282 -6.17 6.98 -6.91
CA LYS A 282 -5.57 8.02 -7.76
C LYS A 282 -4.22 7.62 -8.37
N HIS A 283 -3.62 6.51 -7.92
CA HIS A 283 -2.30 6.12 -8.37
C HIS A 283 -2.36 5.38 -9.73
N PRO A 284 -1.70 5.86 -10.80
CA PRO A 284 -1.85 5.32 -12.16
C PRO A 284 -1.41 3.86 -12.29
N MET A 285 -0.44 3.43 -11.48
CA MET A 285 0.10 2.06 -11.48
C MET A 285 -0.44 1.17 -10.37
N ALA A 286 -1.46 1.58 -9.63
CA ALA A 286 -2.08 0.74 -8.59
C ALA A 286 -3.03 -0.33 -9.15
N GLY A 287 -3.31 -0.31 -10.46
CA GLY A 287 -4.18 -1.30 -11.10
C GLY A 287 -5.65 -1.22 -10.68
N ILE A 288 -6.10 -0.04 -10.24
CA ILE A 288 -7.49 0.26 -9.91
C ILE A 288 -8.21 0.97 -11.06
N MET A 289 -7.54 1.86 -11.79
CA MET A 289 -8.16 2.57 -12.92
C MET A 289 -8.22 1.69 -14.17
N LYS A 290 -9.25 1.90 -14.98
CA LYS A 290 -9.34 1.36 -16.33
C LYS A 290 -8.15 1.89 -17.15
N PRO A 291 -7.56 1.07 -18.03
CA PRO A 291 -6.57 1.57 -18.98
C PRO A 291 -7.17 2.73 -19.76
N ALA A 292 -6.42 3.80 -19.94
CA ALA A 292 -6.84 4.88 -20.84
C ALA A 292 -7.11 4.28 -22.22
N VAL A 293 -8.33 4.45 -22.73
CA VAL A 293 -8.63 4.09 -24.12
C VAL A 293 -7.82 5.03 -24.99
N LEU A 294 -6.85 4.50 -25.74
CA LEU A 294 -6.19 5.26 -26.79
C LEU A 294 -7.26 5.62 -27.82
N GLN A 295 -7.63 6.91 -27.87
CA GLN A 295 -8.39 7.48 -28.99
C GLN A 295 -7.46 7.76 -30.16
#